data_AF-A0A5Q0GIX5-F1
#
_entry.id   AF-A0A5Q0GIX5-F1
#
_cell.length_a   1.000
_cell.length_b   1.000
_cell.length_c   1.000
_cell.angle_alpha   90.00
_cell.angle_beta   90.00
_cell.angle_gamma   90.00
#
_symmetry.space_group_name_H-M   'P 1'
#
loop_
_entity.id
_entity.type
_entity.pdbx_description
1 polymer ?
#
loop_
_entity_poly.entity_id
_entity_poly.type
_entity_poly.pdbx_seq_one_letter_code
_entity_poly.pdbx_strand_id
1 'polypeptide(L)' 'MDGQDNLTDSWWGQVKSYATLAMSRVTHGVDAVKQFLSTLNSDERWGVMMAIDEQEPQVFEQLVEAVPDWVTWMG' A
#
# COMPACT_ATOMS: atom_id res chain seq x y z
N MET A 1 3.03 30.83 6.56
CA MET A 1 2.05 30.01 5.85
C MET A 1 2.66 28.62 5.89
N ASP A 2 2.41 27.86 6.96
CA ASP A 2 3.24 26.70 7.32
C ASP A 2 2.36 25.56 7.83
N GLY A 3 1.41 25.14 7.01
CA GLY A 3 0.42 24.11 7.38
C GLY A 3 0.38 22.89 6.46
N GLN A 4 1.05 22.93 5.31
CA GLN A 4 0.94 21.86 4.29
C GLN A 4 2.12 20.90 4.27
N ASP A 5 3.36 21.35 4.54
CA ASP A 5 4.53 20.47 4.47
C ASP A 5 4.47 19.32 5.50
N ASN A 6 3.90 19.54 6.68
CA ASN A 6 3.77 18.49 7.71
C ASN A 6 2.67 17.46 7.42
N LEU A 7 1.62 17.81 6.66
CA LEU A 7 0.48 16.90 6.43
C LEU A 7 0.84 15.81 5.41
N THR A 8 1.54 16.17 4.35
CA THR A 8 2.02 15.22 3.34
C THR A 8 3.06 14.27 3.93
N ASP A 9 3.99 14.79 4.73
CA ASP A 9 4.99 13.96 5.42
C ASP A 9 4.35 13.02 6.45
N SER A 10 3.34 13.49 7.20
CA SER A 10 2.60 12.66 8.16
C SER A 10 1.79 11.57 7.47
N TRP A 11 1.09 11.90 6.38
CA TRP A 11 0.31 10.92 5.61
C TRP A 11 1.22 9.88 4.96
N TRP A 12 2.35 10.30 4.37
CA TRP A 12 3.30 9.40 3.76
C TRP A 12 3.98 8.49 4.79
N GLY A 13 4.30 9.01 5.98
CA GLY A 13 4.80 8.20 7.09
C GLY A 13 3.81 7.11 7.53
N GLN A 14 2.52 7.45 7.59
CA GLN A 14 1.45 6.49 7.89
C GLN A 14 1.34 5.41 6.80
N VAL A 15 1.35 5.82 5.53
CA VAL A 15 1.33 4.92 4.38
C VAL A 15 2.54 3.97 4.37
N LYS A 16 3.73 4.45 4.69
CA LYS A 16 4.93 3.60 4.83
C LYS A 16 4.77 2.57 5.94
N SER A 17 4.15 2.94 7.06
CA SER A 17 3.82 1.98 8.13
C SER A 17 2.84 0.91 7.66
N TYR A 18 1.80 1.30 6.91
CA TYR A 18 0.85 0.37 6.30
C TYR A 18 1.50 -0.54 5.25
N ALA A 19 2.44 -0.03 4.47
CA ALA A 19 3.22 -0.83 3.53
C ALA A 19 4.00 -1.94 4.25
N THR A 20 4.67 -1.62 5.35
CA THR A 20 5.35 -2.65 6.17
C THR A 20 4.38 -3.73 6.67
N LEU A 21 3.19 -3.33 7.10
CA LEU A 21 2.15 -4.26 7.53
C LEU A 21 1.58 -5.10 6.36
N ALA A 22 1.43 -4.52 5.18
CA ALA A 22 0.99 -5.22 3.98
C ALA A 22 2.05 -6.24 3.52
N MET A 23 3.33 -5.84 3.49
CA MET A 23 4.45 -6.73 3.13
C MET A 23 4.57 -7.91 4.09
N SER A 24 4.37 -7.69 5.40
CA SER A 24 4.40 -8.79 6.38
C SER A 24 3.31 -9.84 6.13
N ARG A 25 2.23 -9.48 5.42
CA ARG A 25 1.10 -10.36 5.09
C ARG A 25 1.27 -11.10 3.77
N VAL A 26 2.24 -10.72 2.94
CA VAL A 26 2.55 -11.41 1.68
C VAL A 26 2.88 -12.89 1.94
N THR A 27 3.54 -13.19 3.05
CA THR A 27 3.82 -14.57 3.50
C THR A 27 2.57 -15.41 3.77
N HIS A 28 1.42 -14.76 4.02
CA HIS A 28 0.12 -15.38 4.21
C HIS A 28 -0.74 -15.37 2.93
N GLY A 29 -0.19 -14.91 1.81
CA GLY A 29 -0.85 -14.86 0.51
C GLY A 29 -1.55 -13.54 0.20
N VAL A 30 -1.88 -13.34 -1.08
CA VAL A 30 -2.43 -12.08 -1.58
C VAL A 30 -3.81 -11.73 -1.01
N ASP A 31 -4.60 -12.73 -0.59
CA ASP A 31 -5.89 -12.50 0.07
C ASP A 31 -5.74 -11.82 1.43
N ALA A 32 -4.70 -12.16 2.19
CA ALA A 32 -4.41 -11.51 3.47
C ALA A 32 -4.03 -10.03 3.27
N VAL A 33 -3.32 -9.73 2.17
CA VAL A 33 -2.99 -8.36 1.76
C VAL A 33 -4.25 -7.60 1.35
N LYS A 34 -5.13 -8.21 0.53
CA LYS A 34 -6.42 -7.61 0.16
C LYS A 34 -7.32 -7.33 1.36
N GLN A 35 -7.41 -8.26 2.30
CA GLN A 35 -8.17 -8.06 3.54
C GLN A 35 -7.63 -6.89 4.34
N PHE A 36 -6.31 -6.75 4.47
CA PHE A 36 -5.71 -5.60 5.11
C PHE A 36 -6.02 -4.30 4.35
N LEU A 37 -5.76 -4.25 3.06
CA LEU A 37 -6.02 -3.06 2.24
C LEU A 37 -7.51 -2.66 2.26
N SER A 38 -8.44 -3.62 2.42
CA SER A 38 -9.87 -3.34 2.52
C SER A 38 -10.25 -2.49 3.73
N THR A 39 -9.42 -2.46 4.79
CA THR A 39 -9.64 -1.60 5.97
C THR A 39 -9.20 -0.15 5.74
N LEU A 40 -8.47 0.11 4.65
CA LEU A 40 -7.96 1.43 4.28
C LEU A 40 -8.89 2.13 3.29
N ASN A 41 -8.78 3.45 3.21
CA ASN A 41 -9.45 4.23 2.15
C ASN A 41 -8.70 4.11 0.81
N SER A 42 -9.32 4.54 -0.29
CA SER A 42 -8.75 4.37 -1.64
C SER A 42 -7.38 5.04 -1.80
N ASP A 43 -7.19 6.25 -1.27
CA ASP A 43 -5.91 6.97 -1.35
C ASP A 43 -4.81 6.24 -0.57
N GLU A 44 -5.12 5.73 0.62
CA GLU A 44 -4.20 4.94 1.43
C GLU A 44 -3.82 3.62 0.75
N ARG A 45 -4.75 2.95 0.07
CA ARG A 45 -4.45 1.71 -0.69
C ARG A 45 -3.43 1.98 -1.79
N TRP A 46 -3.67 3.03 -2.57
CA TRP A 46 -2.74 3.45 -3.62
C TRP A 46 -1.41 3.89 -3.04
N GLY A 47 -1.43 4.66 -1.95
CA GLY A 47 -0.23 5.05 -1.21
C GLY A 47 0.58 3.82 -0.79
N VAL A 48 -0.07 2.80 -0.23
CA VAL A 48 0.59 1.57 0.20
C VAL A 48 1.26 0.87 -0.97
N MET A 49 0.57 0.73 -2.11
CA MET A 49 1.16 0.10 -3.29
C MET A 49 2.39 0.88 -3.79
N MET A 50 2.34 2.22 -3.81
CA MET A 50 3.50 3.04 -4.16
C MET A 50 4.64 2.92 -3.14
N ALA A 51 4.32 2.85 -1.86
CA ALA A 51 5.33 2.70 -0.81
C ALA A 51 5.97 1.30 -0.79
N ILE A 52 5.25 0.26 -1.23
CA ILE A 52 5.81 -1.08 -1.45
C ILE A 52 6.74 -1.03 -2.67
N ASP A 53 6.32 -0.41 -3.78
CA ASP A 53 7.17 -0.25 -4.98
C ASP A 53 8.47 0.52 -4.67
N GLU A 54 8.40 1.58 -3.84
CA GLU A 54 9.58 2.34 -3.39
C GLU A 54 10.55 1.51 -2.54
N GLN A 55 10.05 0.63 -1.66
CA GLN A 55 10.85 -0.08 -0.66
C GLN A 55 11.31 -1.47 -1.12
N GLU A 56 10.41 -2.22 -1.76
CA GLU A 56 10.55 -3.63 -2.13
C GLU A 56 9.84 -3.89 -3.47
N PRO A 57 10.38 -3.40 -4.61
CA PRO A 57 9.73 -3.50 -5.92
C PRO A 57 9.43 -4.94 -6.34
N GLN A 58 10.24 -5.90 -5.90
CA GLN A 58 10.00 -7.33 -6.15
C GLN A 58 8.71 -7.83 -5.48
N VAL A 59 8.38 -7.29 -4.31
CA VAL A 59 7.13 -7.62 -3.61
C VAL A 59 5.94 -6.97 -4.31
N PHE A 60 6.11 -5.74 -4.80
CA PHE A 60 5.10 -5.08 -5.62
C PHE A 60 4.80 -5.89 -6.90
N GLU A 61 5.84 -6.32 -7.63
CA GLU A 61 5.69 -7.16 -8.83
C GLU A 61 4.93 -8.45 -8.52
N GLN A 62 5.29 -9.16 -7.44
CA GLN A 62 4.57 -10.37 -7.02
C GLN A 62 3.09 -10.11 -6.71
N LEU A 63 2.78 -9.00 -6.05
CA LEU A 63 1.41 -8.62 -5.76
C LEU A 63 0.64 -8.36 -7.07
N VAL A 64 1.25 -7.59 -7.99
CA VAL A 64 0.60 -7.22 -9.26
C VAL A 64 0.38 -8.43 -10.16
N GLU A 65 1.34 -9.36 -10.22
CA GLU A 65 1.19 -10.63 -10.93
C GLU A 65 0.09 -11.52 -10.32
N ALA A 66 -0.03 -11.54 -8.99
CA ALA A 66 -1.03 -12.37 -8.31
C ALA A 66 -2.47 -11.88 -8.51
N VAL A 67 -2.68 -10.59 -8.79
CA VAL A 67 -4.01 -10.00 -8.99
C VAL A 67 -3.96 -9.03 -10.17
N PRO A 68 -4.20 -9.51 -11.40
CA PRO A 68 -4.12 -8.67 -12.60
C PRO A 68 -5.13 -7.51 -12.59
N ASP A 69 -6.21 -7.61 -11.81
CA ASP A 69 -7.28 -6.59 -11.72
C ASP A 69 -7.10 -5.59 -10.57
N TRP A 70 -5.89 -5.40 -10.05
CA TRP A 70 -5.61 -4.47 -8.94
C TRP A 70 -6.14 -3.05 -9.18
N VAL A 71 -5.97 -2.54 -10.40
CA VAL A 71 -6.42 -1.19 -10.77
C VAL A 71 -7.94 -1.06 -10.60
N THR A 72 -8.69 -2.09 -10.98
CA THR A 72 -10.16 -2.13 -10.83
C THR A 72 -10.57 -2.29 -9.37
N TRP A 73 -9.81 -3.08 -8.58
CA TRP A 73 -10.11 -3.33 -7.17
C TRP A 73 -9.77 -2.15 -6.25
N MET A 74 -8.75 -1.36 -6.59
CA MET A 74 -8.33 -0.17 -5.85
C MET A 74 -9.11 1.10 -6.23
N GLY A 75 -9.91 1.03 -7.30
CA GLY A 75 -10.81 2.09 -7.75
C GLY A 75 -12.02 2.31 -6.85
#